data_AF-A0A7C7MD07-F1
#
_entry.id   AF-A0A7C7MD07-F1
#
_cell.length_a   1.000
_cell.length_b   1.000
_cell.length_c   1.000
_cell.angle_alpha   90.00
_cell.angle_beta   90.00
_cell.angle_gamma   90.00
#
_symmetry.space_group_name_H-M   'P 1'
#
loop_
_entity.id
_entity.type
_entity.pdbx_description
1 polymer ?
#
loop_
_entity_poly.entity_id
_entity_poly.type
_entity_poly.pdbx_seq_one_letter_code
_entity_poly.pdbx_strand_id
1 'polypeptide(L)'
;MKNIVKALIMLMLINIGLSQDEIYTKTGKVIIATVDTSTVKKGTQSIRYKKRFESSYKFLSVQSINFIRSWNGSLLYPVGVIVNTTSGKIHLPNVEHLPGELERLEYVSKDEAVDNGFNVCTACFDNSPMLGDLALEMELTKETILAIQNGNEIMYEHEKLPVLQTFVNKIRSTWPEKLKGYDYRIQVIRNKQPNAMAVPGGNLYFTTGLIEMAENDSELEAVIAHEIAHVERRHGLRGYKDYLRKQAMLAIAGTALALLAVASESEEAAAGAAVLTTAGAFALEFAHIGYNRDLEQEADMFAQIYLARKNEPVTPMLAALDKLATHTGSRLGYVPEANAFSSHPDLTSRINQLKQGSLYDFDEPIKIEFQNLKKNIPLENGFLNMNINYLYWAPSSDNASEKEIVIAGTIFNNDVNYSFQINKMILNFVGTLGQEQLDGLVDLVVPRGSNIDFVGRVKSPNQHSDAVIQSLKEKRIIPYGVNVSAVILKPGEEIEKVRKMTNMKCGLLIK
;
A
#
# COMPACT_ATOMS: atom_id res chain seq x y z
N MET A 1 -20.34 -7.30 -20.82
CA MET A 1 -19.81 -8.51 -20.15
C MET A 1 -18.56 -9.09 -20.84
N LYS A 2 -18.64 -9.92 -21.91
CA LYS A 2 -17.44 -10.61 -22.48
C LYS A 2 -16.22 -9.70 -22.72
N ASN A 3 -16.42 -8.48 -23.22
CA ASN A 3 -15.32 -7.54 -23.49
C ASN A 3 -14.75 -6.89 -22.20
N ILE A 4 -15.56 -6.73 -21.16
CA ILE A 4 -15.10 -6.26 -19.83
C ILE A 4 -14.22 -7.32 -19.18
N VAL A 5 -14.63 -8.60 -19.28
CA VAL A 5 -13.82 -9.74 -18.83
C VAL A 5 -12.51 -9.81 -19.63
N LYS A 6 -12.53 -9.54 -20.96
CA LYS A 6 -11.28 -9.41 -21.74
C LYS A 6 -10.40 -8.25 -21.26
N ALA A 7 -10.95 -7.07 -20.97
CA ALA A 7 -10.18 -5.91 -20.51
C ALA A 7 -9.54 -6.13 -19.13
N LEU A 8 -10.27 -6.71 -18.17
CA LEU A 8 -9.68 -7.15 -16.89
C LEU A 8 -8.62 -8.25 -17.08
N ILE A 9 -8.85 -9.21 -17.98
CA ILE A 9 -7.83 -10.21 -18.35
C ILE A 9 -6.61 -9.54 -19.00
N MET A 10 -6.77 -8.44 -19.76
CA MET A 10 -5.66 -7.72 -20.38
C MET A 10 -4.82 -6.97 -19.33
N LEU A 11 -5.45 -6.29 -18.37
CA LEU A 11 -4.76 -5.72 -17.20
C LEU A 11 -4.04 -6.80 -16.36
N MET A 12 -4.68 -7.95 -16.14
CA MET A 12 -4.02 -9.09 -15.49
C MET A 12 -2.86 -9.66 -16.32
N LEU A 13 -2.99 -9.73 -17.65
CA LEU A 13 -1.96 -10.26 -18.55
C LEU A 13 -0.69 -9.39 -18.55
N ILE A 14 -0.81 -8.07 -18.43
CA ILE A 14 0.34 -7.16 -18.27
C ILE A 14 1.12 -7.54 -17.00
N ASN A 15 0.46 -7.69 -15.85
CA ASN A 15 1.10 -8.15 -14.60
C ASN A 15 1.60 -9.61 -14.66
N ILE A 16 0.93 -10.49 -15.41
CA ILE A 16 1.38 -11.89 -15.64
C ILE A 16 2.57 -11.95 -16.62
N GLY A 17 2.80 -10.91 -17.42
CA GLY A 17 4.00 -10.76 -18.26
C GLY A 17 5.29 -10.64 -17.43
N LEU A 18 5.24 -9.82 -16.38
CA LEU A 18 6.42 -9.34 -15.65
C LEU A 18 6.95 -10.30 -14.57
N SER A 19 6.15 -11.25 -14.08
CA SER A 19 6.65 -12.23 -13.10
C SER A 19 7.50 -13.33 -13.77
N GLN A 20 8.84 -13.26 -13.67
CA GLN A 20 9.75 -14.40 -13.54
C GLN A 20 10.93 -14.03 -12.61
N ASP A 21 11.75 -15.00 -12.19
CA ASP A 21 13.00 -14.70 -11.49
C ASP A 21 13.99 -14.02 -12.46
N GLU A 22 14.71 -13.02 -11.95
CA GLU A 22 15.61 -12.18 -12.71
C GLU A 22 17.05 -12.56 -12.39
N ILE A 23 17.69 -13.29 -13.31
CA ILE A 23 19.12 -13.58 -13.23
C ILE A 23 19.87 -12.40 -13.86
N TYR A 24 20.46 -11.55 -13.04
CA TYR A 24 21.32 -10.47 -13.50
C TYR A 24 22.72 -11.03 -13.76
N THR A 25 23.19 -11.03 -15.00
CA THR A 25 24.56 -11.46 -15.33
C THR A 25 25.58 -10.35 -15.03
N LYS A 26 26.85 -10.72 -14.87
CA LYS A 26 27.96 -9.75 -14.77
C LYS A 26 28.13 -8.86 -16.01
N THR A 27 27.51 -9.21 -17.14
CA THR A 27 27.49 -8.40 -18.36
C THR A 27 26.29 -7.44 -18.45
N GLY A 28 25.56 -7.22 -17.34
CA GLY A 28 24.39 -6.35 -17.29
C GLY A 28 23.14 -6.91 -17.97
N LYS A 29 23.18 -8.14 -18.49
CA LYS A 29 22.04 -8.79 -19.15
C LYS A 29 21.15 -9.46 -18.11
N VAL A 30 19.87 -9.07 -18.08
CA VAL A 30 18.85 -9.78 -17.31
C VAL A 30 18.40 -11.02 -18.09
N ILE A 31 18.31 -12.16 -17.41
CA ILE A 31 17.68 -13.37 -17.93
C ILE A 31 16.44 -13.66 -17.07
N ILE A 32 15.28 -13.35 -17.63
CA ILE A 32 13.96 -13.57 -17.07
C ILE A 32 13.63 -15.07 -17.21
N ALA A 33 13.52 -15.80 -16.09
CA ALA A 33 13.40 -17.26 -16.05
C ALA A 33 12.84 -17.79 -14.71
N THR A 34 12.49 -19.07 -14.63
CA THR A 34 12.24 -19.77 -13.35
C THR A 34 13.55 -20.40 -12.85
N VAL A 35 13.98 -20.10 -11.63
CA VAL A 35 15.20 -20.64 -11.02
C VAL A 35 14.89 -21.81 -10.08
N ASP A 36 15.68 -22.87 -10.14
CA ASP A 36 15.61 -24.00 -9.22
C ASP A 36 16.44 -23.72 -7.97
N THR A 37 15.76 -23.20 -6.94
CA THR A 37 16.33 -22.86 -5.63
C THR A 37 17.02 -24.03 -4.94
N SER A 38 16.69 -25.29 -5.26
CA SER A 38 17.38 -26.46 -4.68
C SER A 38 18.86 -26.58 -5.08
N THR A 39 19.24 -25.91 -6.18
CA THR A 39 20.64 -25.78 -6.65
C THR A 39 21.37 -24.58 -6.05
N VAL A 40 20.65 -23.60 -5.51
CA VAL A 40 21.22 -22.33 -5.05
C VAL A 40 21.72 -22.46 -3.61
N LYS A 41 23.00 -22.82 -3.46
CA LYS A 41 23.65 -23.13 -2.17
C LYS A 41 25.06 -22.51 -2.12
N LYS A 42 25.55 -22.22 -0.91
CA LYS A 42 26.93 -21.75 -0.70
C LYS A 42 27.91 -22.79 -1.25
N GLY A 43 28.81 -22.36 -2.15
CA GLY A 43 29.76 -23.25 -2.84
C GLY A 43 29.27 -23.93 -4.13
N THR A 44 28.02 -23.74 -4.56
CA THR A 44 27.54 -24.24 -5.87
C THR A 44 28.32 -23.60 -7.03
N GLN A 45 28.75 -24.39 -8.02
CA GLN A 45 29.41 -23.88 -9.23
C GLN A 45 28.46 -23.52 -10.39
N SER A 46 27.25 -24.11 -10.46
CA SER A 46 26.25 -23.75 -11.46
C SER A 46 24.81 -23.88 -10.96
N ILE A 47 23.96 -22.93 -11.35
CA ILE A 47 22.55 -22.84 -10.97
C ILE A 47 21.67 -23.32 -12.12
N ARG A 48 20.58 -24.02 -11.81
CA ARG A 48 19.65 -24.59 -12.79
C ARG A 48 18.44 -23.65 -13.00
N TYR A 49 18.08 -23.35 -14.25
CA TYR A 49 17.02 -22.40 -14.61
C TYR A 49 16.24 -22.81 -15.87
N LYS A 50 15.01 -22.31 -16.06
CA LYS A 50 14.15 -22.58 -17.22
C LYS A 50 13.42 -21.32 -17.69
N LYS A 51 13.48 -20.95 -18.97
CA LYS A 51 12.75 -19.77 -19.50
C LYS A 51 11.26 -20.06 -19.75
N ARG A 52 10.45 -19.01 -19.85
CA ARG A 52 8.97 -19.05 -20.04
C ARG A 52 8.46 -20.02 -21.10
N PHE A 53 9.20 -20.19 -22.20
CA PHE A 53 8.82 -21.01 -23.36
C PHE A 53 9.80 -22.18 -23.63
N GLU A 54 10.69 -22.49 -22.70
CA GLU A 54 11.63 -23.61 -22.83
C GLU A 54 11.10 -24.83 -22.04
N SER A 55 11.10 -26.00 -22.66
CA SER A 55 10.61 -27.25 -22.05
C SER A 55 11.59 -27.87 -21.05
N SER A 56 12.90 -27.63 -21.23
CA SER A 56 13.98 -28.20 -20.43
C SER A 56 14.72 -27.15 -19.60
N TYR A 57 15.16 -27.55 -18.41
CA TYR A 57 16.06 -26.76 -17.58
C TYR A 57 17.48 -26.74 -18.19
N LYS A 58 18.16 -25.60 -18.03
CA LYS A 58 19.55 -25.35 -18.41
C LYS A 58 20.38 -25.00 -17.17
N PHE A 59 21.70 -25.15 -17.27
CA PHE A 59 22.64 -24.72 -16.23
C PHE A 59 23.32 -23.40 -16.61
N LEU A 60 23.67 -22.60 -15.61
CA LEU A 60 24.42 -21.35 -15.76
C LEU A 60 25.52 -21.31 -14.69
N SER A 61 26.77 -21.06 -15.09
CA SER A 61 27.89 -20.92 -14.14
C SER A 61 27.67 -19.74 -13.20
N VAL A 62 27.89 -19.91 -11.90
CA VAL A 62 27.75 -18.81 -10.93
C VAL A 62 28.73 -17.67 -11.18
N GLN A 63 29.82 -17.92 -11.91
CA GLN A 63 30.83 -16.92 -12.27
C GLN A 63 30.29 -15.85 -13.24
N SER A 64 29.29 -16.19 -14.06
CA SER A 64 28.65 -15.23 -14.98
C SER A 64 27.46 -14.50 -14.36
N ILE A 65 27.06 -14.86 -13.15
CA ILE A 65 25.92 -14.29 -12.42
C ILE A 65 26.43 -13.20 -11.47
N ASN A 66 25.77 -12.04 -11.51
CA ASN A 66 25.94 -10.98 -10.51
C ASN A 66 25.05 -11.30 -9.30
N PHE A 67 23.73 -11.33 -9.50
CA PHE A 67 22.77 -11.80 -8.51
C PHE A 67 21.55 -12.44 -9.17
N ILE A 68 20.78 -13.21 -8.39
CA ILE A 68 19.46 -13.68 -8.77
C ILE A 68 18.46 -13.05 -7.80
N ARG A 69 17.58 -12.22 -8.35
CA ARG A 69 16.36 -11.78 -7.67
C ARG A 69 15.25 -12.75 -8.03
N SER A 70 14.50 -13.27 -7.07
CA SER A 70 13.26 -13.98 -7.41
C SER A 70 12.21 -12.98 -7.87
N TRP A 71 11.18 -13.45 -8.58
CA TRP A 71 10.04 -12.63 -9.01
C TRP A 71 9.34 -11.91 -7.82
N ASN A 72 9.48 -12.43 -6.59
CA ASN A 72 8.96 -11.80 -5.36
C ASN A 72 9.92 -10.78 -4.74
N GLY A 73 10.97 -10.42 -5.46
CA GLY A 73 12.04 -9.50 -5.05
C GLY A 73 13.04 -10.05 -4.03
N SER A 74 12.82 -11.22 -3.43
CA SER A 74 13.79 -11.85 -2.52
C SER A 74 15.09 -12.19 -3.25
N LEU A 75 16.24 -11.94 -2.62
CA LEU A 75 17.53 -12.40 -3.13
C LEU A 75 17.64 -13.93 -2.99
N LEU A 76 17.93 -14.62 -4.10
CA LEU A 76 18.23 -16.05 -4.10
C LEU A 76 19.73 -16.33 -4.12
N TYR A 77 20.49 -15.56 -4.91
CA TYR A 77 21.94 -15.69 -5.06
C TYR A 77 22.58 -14.30 -5.14
N PRO A 78 23.75 -14.05 -4.52
CA PRO A 78 24.52 -14.95 -3.64
C PRO A 78 23.77 -15.38 -2.37
N VAL A 79 24.25 -16.46 -1.74
CA VAL A 79 23.67 -17.04 -0.52
C VAL A 79 24.37 -16.47 0.71
N GLY A 80 23.60 -15.96 1.67
CA GLY A 80 24.10 -15.23 2.83
C GLY A 80 24.47 -13.78 2.51
N VAL A 81 24.94 -13.04 3.52
CA VAL A 81 25.42 -11.67 3.41
C VAL A 81 26.72 -11.46 4.19
N ILE A 82 27.50 -10.46 3.79
CA ILE A 82 28.70 -10.02 4.52
C ILE A 82 28.45 -8.62 5.09
N VAL A 83 28.53 -8.48 6.40
CA VAL A 83 28.52 -7.20 7.10
C VAL A 83 29.93 -6.64 7.18
N ASN A 84 30.06 -5.35 6.88
CA ASN A 84 31.19 -4.51 7.24
C ASN A 84 31.01 -4.01 8.68
N THR A 85 31.82 -4.49 9.61
CA THR A 85 31.72 -4.12 11.04
C THR A 85 32.08 -2.65 11.31
N THR A 86 32.89 -2.03 10.45
CA THR A 86 33.38 -0.65 10.61
C THR A 86 32.38 0.39 10.12
N SER A 87 31.64 0.11 9.05
CA SER A 87 30.59 1.01 8.52
C SER A 87 29.16 0.59 8.87
N GLY A 88 28.99 -0.59 9.49
CA GLY A 88 27.70 -1.18 9.82
C GLY A 88 26.85 -1.57 8.60
N LYS A 89 27.48 -1.76 7.43
CA LYS A 89 26.77 -2.01 6.16
C LYS A 89 26.75 -3.48 5.74
N ILE A 90 25.57 -3.95 5.33
CA ILE A 90 25.33 -5.29 4.79
C ILE A 90 25.62 -5.28 3.28
N HIS A 91 26.43 -6.22 2.81
CA HIS A 91 26.86 -6.39 1.41
C HIS A 91 26.52 -7.79 0.87
N LEU A 92 26.39 -7.90 -0.45
CA LEU A 92 26.32 -9.19 -1.14
C LEU A 92 27.71 -9.89 -1.10
N PRO A 93 27.83 -11.19 -0.79
CA PRO A 93 29.12 -11.88 -0.65
C PRO A 93 30.02 -11.97 -1.90
N ASN A 94 29.62 -11.41 -3.03
CA ASN A 94 30.34 -11.51 -4.31
C ASN A 94 30.61 -10.16 -5.01
N VAL A 95 30.43 -9.03 -4.30
CA VAL A 95 30.82 -7.70 -4.82
C VAL A 95 32.33 -7.48 -4.71
N GLU A 96 32.86 -6.64 -5.60
CA GLU A 96 34.30 -6.36 -5.68
C GLU A 96 34.77 -5.35 -4.62
N HIS A 97 33.84 -4.75 -3.86
CA HIS A 97 34.07 -3.73 -2.84
C HIS A 97 33.77 -4.22 -1.40
N LEU A 98 34.00 -5.51 -1.12
CA LEU A 98 33.93 -6.05 0.24
C LEU A 98 35.00 -5.40 1.14
N PRO A 99 34.73 -5.24 2.45
CA PRO A 99 35.69 -4.66 3.40
C PRO A 99 36.88 -5.60 3.65
N GLY A 100 37.86 -5.17 4.47
CA GLY A 100 38.99 -6.01 4.85
C GLY A 100 38.53 -7.30 5.56
N GLU A 101 39.28 -8.40 5.46
CA GLU A 101 38.82 -9.70 5.99
C GLU A 101 38.57 -9.69 7.50
N LEU A 102 39.32 -8.87 8.24
CA LEU A 102 39.15 -8.64 9.68
C LEU A 102 37.91 -7.80 10.04
N GLU A 103 37.27 -7.17 9.04
CA GLU A 103 36.07 -6.32 9.19
C GLU A 103 34.79 -7.02 8.69
N ARG A 104 34.86 -8.32 8.37
CA ARG A 104 33.76 -9.12 7.82
C ARG A 104 33.08 -9.93 8.91
N LEU A 105 31.76 -9.80 9.02
CA LEU A 105 30.89 -10.77 9.68
C LEU A 105 29.99 -11.43 8.63
N GLU A 106 29.84 -12.75 8.65
CA GLU A 106 28.89 -13.45 7.77
C GLU A 106 27.56 -13.69 8.49
N TYR A 107 26.45 -13.49 7.78
CA TYR A 107 25.10 -13.89 8.20
C TYR A 107 24.45 -14.81 7.15
N VAL A 108 23.54 -15.68 7.59
CA VAL A 108 22.83 -16.66 6.76
C VAL A 108 21.79 -15.98 5.88
N SER A 109 21.22 -14.86 6.32
CA SER A 109 20.33 -14.02 5.51
C SER A 109 20.57 -12.52 5.69
N LYS A 110 20.05 -11.72 4.75
CA LYS A 110 20.02 -10.26 4.84
C LYS A 110 19.19 -9.79 6.05
N ASP A 111 18.08 -10.47 6.32
CA ASP A 111 17.14 -10.08 7.38
C ASP A 111 17.73 -10.38 8.77
N GLU A 112 18.42 -11.50 8.95
CA GLU A 112 19.18 -11.82 10.17
C GLU A 112 20.23 -10.74 10.51
N ALA A 113 20.92 -10.21 9.50
CA ALA A 113 21.87 -9.11 9.69
C ALA A 113 21.17 -7.78 10.06
N VAL A 114 19.96 -7.53 9.55
CA VAL A 114 19.14 -6.35 9.92
C VAL A 114 18.63 -6.48 11.35
N ASP A 115 18.18 -7.66 11.77
CA ASP A 115 17.74 -7.94 13.15
C ASP A 115 18.90 -7.78 14.17
N ASN A 116 20.14 -7.95 13.72
CA ASN A 116 21.36 -7.66 14.49
C ASN A 116 21.79 -6.17 14.44
N GLY A 117 20.98 -5.28 13.87
CA GLY A 117 21.20 -3.83 13.85
C GLY A 117 22.01 -3.29 12.67
N PHE A 118 22.37 -4.13 11.68
CA PHE A 118 23.13 -3.69 10.51
C PHE A 118 22.25 -3.10 9.40
N ASN A 119 22.82 -2.17 8.64
CA ASN A 119 22.09 -1.38 7.66
C ASN A 119 22.36 -1.87 6.23
N VAL A 120 21.32 -2.04 5.42
CA VAL A 120 21.49 -2.55 4.04
C VAL A 120 22.26 -1.56 3.15
N CYS A 121 23.25 -2.04 2.39
CA CYS A 121 23.95 -1.22 1.39
C CYS A 121 23.09 -1.07 0.13
N THR A 122 22.69 0.17 -0.18
CA THR A 122 21.86 0.53 -1.36
C THR A 122 22.55 0.26 -2.71
N ALA A 123 23.87 0.10 -2.75
CA ALA A 123 24.59 -0.32 -3.95
C ALA A 123 24.61 -1.86 -4.15
N CYS A 124 24.35 -2.62 -3.08
CA CYS A 124 24.32 -4.08 -3.11
C CYS A 124 22.90 -4.65 -3.21
N PHE A 125 21.90 -3.95 -2.69
CA PHE A 125 20.52 -4.42 -2.65
C PHE A 125 19.59 -3.31 -3.14
N ASP A 126 18.63 -3.68 -3.98
CA ASP A 126 17.47 -2.84 -4.25
C ASP A 126 16.59 -2.81 -2.98
N ASN A 127 16.61 -1.68 -2.29
CA ASN A 127 15.81 -1.41 -1.10
C ASN A 127 14.38 -0.96 -1.43
N SER A 128 13.97 -0.95 -2.72
CA SER A 128 12.61 -0.61 -3.12
C SER A 128 11.57 -1.50 -2.43
N PRO A 129 10.43 -0.94 -2.00
CA PRO A 129 9.50 -1.64 -1.12
C PRO A 129 8.76 -2.78 -1.84
N MET A 130 8.44 -3.86 -1.13
CA MET A 130 7.97 -5.11 -1.74
C MET A 130 6.45 -5.12 -2.01
N LEU A 131 5.98 -4.17 -2.81
CA LEU A 131 4.55 -3.85 -2.96
C LEU A 131 3.95 -4.26 -4.31
N GLY A 132 2.74 -4.81 -4.25
CA GLY A 132 1.90 -4.97 -5.44
C GLY A 132 1.66 -3.63 -6.15
N ASP A 133 1.73 -3.63 -7.47
CA ASP A 133 1.59 -2.45 -8.34
C ASP A 133 2.58 -1.30 -8.04
N LEU A 134 3.74 -1.54 -7.40
CA LEU A 134 4.72 -0.48 -7.11
C LEU A 134 5.13 0.31 -8.37
N ALA A 135 5.38 -0.37 -9.49
CA ALA A 135 5.79 0.30 -10.73
C ALA A 135 4.74 1.34 -11.20
N LEU A 136 3.45 1.03 -11.06
CA LEU A 136 2.35 1.95 -11.38
C LEU A 136 2.29 3.12 -10.39
N GLU A 137 2.55 2.86 -9.11
CA GLU A 137 2.62 3.89 -8.07
C GLU A 137 3.83 4.81 -8.22
N MET A 138 4.97 4.30 -8.70
CA MET A 138 6.17 5.10 -8.97
C MET A 138 6.01 5.97 -10.23
N GLU A 139 5.33 5.48 -11.26
CA GLU A 139 4.99 6.30 -12.44
C GLU A 139 3.99 7.41 -12.05
N LEU A 140 2.96 7.08 -11.27
CA LEU A 140 2.05 8.06 -10.68
C LEU A 140 2.78 9.09 -9.79
N THR A 141 3.75 8.64 -8.99
CA THR A 141 4.61 9.51 -8.17
C THR A 141 5.34 10.53 -9.06
N LYS A 142 6.00 10.06 -10.13
CA LYS A 142 6.74 10.87 -11.09
C LYS A 142 5.85 11.93 -11.75
N GLU A 143 4.70 11.54 -12.30
CA GLU A 143 3.79 12.49 -12.97
C GLU A 143 3.19 13.51 -12.00
N THR A 144 2.92 13.11 -10.75
CA THR A 144 2.40 14.02 -9.71
C THR A 144 3.46 15.02 -9.24
N ILE A 145 4.72 14.59 -9.05
CA ILE A 145 5.83 15.50 -8.76
C ILE A 145 6.01 16.52 -9.89
N LEU A 146 5.98 16.07 -11.15
CA LEU A 146 6.11 16.97 -12.32
C LEU A 146 4.96 17.97 -12.40
N ALA A 147 3.71 17.55 -12.16
CA ALA A 147 2.55 18.44 -12.09
C ALA A 147 2.73 19.52 -11.01
N ILE A 148 3.16 19.13 -9.81
CA ILE A 148 3.39 20.06 -8.69
C ILE A 148 4.53 21.04 -9.01
N GLN A 149 5.67 20.56 -9.49
CA GLN A 149 6.85 21.38 -9.80
C GLN A 149 6.59 22.38 -10.94
N ASN A 150 5.77 22.02 -11.93
CA ASN A 150 5.39 22.94 -13.01
C ASN A 150 4.36 23.99 -12.57
N GLY A 151 3.56 23.70 -11.53
CA GLY A 151 2.53 24.61 -11.01
C GLY A 151 2.92 25.46 -9.81
N ASN A 152 4.04 25.18 -9.14
CA ASN A 152 4.36 25.75 -7.82
C ASN A 152 5.85 26.10 -7.66
N GLU A 153 6.14 27.20 -6.96
CA GLU A 153 7.51 27.52 -6.52
C GLU A 153 7.91 26.63 -5.33
N ILE A 154 8.90 25.75 -5.52
CA ILE A 154 9.44 24.90 -4.47
C ILE A 154 10.61 25.59 -3.75
N MET A 155 10.47 25.80 -2.45
CA MET A 155 11.46 26.42 -1.58
C MET A 155 12.39 25.38 -0.96
N TYR A 156 13.37 24.89 -1.74
CA TYR A 156 14.33 23.86 -1.32
C TYR A 156 15.18 24.21 -0.08
N GLU A 157 15.34 25.51 0.22
CA GLU A 157 16.16 26.02 1.33
C GLU A 157 15.32 26.69 2.44
N HIS A 158 14.02 26.39 2.54
CA HIS A 158 13.15 26.97 3.55
C HIS A 158 13.57 26.59 4.98
N GLU A 159 13.76 27.58 5.86
CA GLU A 159 14.36 27.43 7.21
C GLU A 159 13.72 26.37 8.10
N LYS A 160 12.41 26.11 7.96
CA LYS A 160 11.68 25.08 8.73
C LYS A 160 11.90 23.64 8.23
N LEU A 161 12.48 23.42 7.04
CA LEU A 161 12.65 22.07 6.46
C LEU A 161 13.37 21.07 7.38
N PRO A 162 14.49 21.42 8.07
CA PRO A 162 15.14 20.50 9.00
C PRO A 162 14.21 20.07 10.15
N VAL A 163 13.41 21.01 10.68
CA VAL A 163 12.45 20.75 11.78
C VAL A 163 11.30 19.85 11.29
N LEU A 164 10.72 20.17 10.13
CA LEU A 164 9.66 19.36 9.50
C LEU A 164 10.16 17.94 9.19
N GLN A 165 11.39 17.78 8.67
CA GLN A 165 11.99 16.47 8.43
C GLN A 165 12.30 15.72 9.74
N THR A 166 12.63 16.42 10.85
CA THR A 166 12.72 15.80 12.18
C THR A 166 11.37 15.23 12.62
N PHE A 167 10.25 15.91 12.38
CA PHE A 167 8.91 15.34 12.65
C PHE A 167 8.59 14.14 11.75
N VAL A 168 8.87 14.22 10.44
CA VAL A 168 8.75 13.06 9.52
C VAL A 168 9.53 11.85 10.07
N ASN A 169 10.75 12.06 10.55
CA ASN A 169 11.58 10.99 11.09
C ASN A 169 11.05 10.46 12.44
N LYS A 170 10.59 11.34 13.34
CA LYS A 170 9.92 10.98 14.62
C LYS A 170 8.69 10.11 14.37
N ILE A 171 7.82 10.56 13.45
CA ILE A 171 6.58 9.86 13.08
C ILE A 171 6.90 8.49 12.47
N ARG A 172 7.85 8.41 11.53
CA ARG A 172 8.31 7.14 10.94
C ARG A 172 8.81 6.15 12.00
N SER A 173 9.61 6.61 12.96
CA SER A 173 10.15 5.73 14.02
C SER A 173 9.12 5.23 15.03
N THR A 174 7.93 5.85 15.08
CA THR A 174 6.86 5.53 16.04
C THR A 174 5.50 5.28 15.35
N TRP A 175 5.53 4.92 14.06
CA TRP A 175 4.32 4.62 13.29
C TRP A 175 3.63 3.35 13.83
N PRO A 176 2.28 3.30 13.95
CA PRO A 176 1.59 2.15 14.52
C PRO A 176 1.68 0.86 13.69
N GLU A 177 1.97 0.95 12.40
CA GLU A 177 2.09 -0.20 11.49
C GLU A 177 3.52 -0.36 10.97
N LYS A 178 3.85 -1.52 10.40
CA LYS A 178 5.13 -1.71 9.72
C LYS A 178 5.14 -0.84 8.45
N LEU A 179 5.94 0.23 8.48
CA LEU A 179 6.16 1.10 7.32
C LEU A 179 6.53 0.28 6.08
N LYS A 180 5.98 0.65 4.93
CA LYS A 180 6.18 -0.07 3.67
C LYS A 180 7.59 0.04 3.10
N GLY A 181 8.35 1.06 3.53
CA GLY A 181 9.74 1.29 3.12
C GLY A 181 9.94 2.46 2.15
N TYR A 182 8.95 3.35 2.01
CA TYR A 182 9.08 4.56 1.20
C TYR A 182 10.16 5.52 1.74
N ASP A 183 10.78 6.28 0.83
CA ASP A 183 11.77 7.30 1.17
C ASP A 183 11.11 8.68 1.35
N TYR A 184 10.70 8.94 2.59
CA TYR A 184 9.94 10.13 2.95
C TYR A 184 10.78 11.41 2.95
N ARG A 185 10.35 12.36 2.13
CA ARG A 185 11.00 13.66 1.91
C ARG A 185 9.94 14.75 1.96
N ILE A 186 10.12 15.75 2.83
CA ILE A 186 9.24 16.92 2.90
C ILE A 186 9.78 18.09 2.07
N GLN A 187 8.92 18.86 1.42
CA GLN A 187 9.24 20.06 0.62
C GLN A 187 8.31 21.20 1.00
N VAL A 188 8.79 22.44 0.89
CA VAL A 188 7.97 23.65 1.07
C VAL A 188 7.57 24.26 -0.26
N ILE A 189 6.30 24.60 -0.43
CA ILE A 189 5.74 25.38 -1.55
C ILE A 189 5.55 26.84 -1.11
N ARG A 190 5.91 27.82 -1.94
CA ARG A 190 5.57 29.23 -1.67
C ARG A 190 4.11 29.54 -2.06
N ASN A 191 3.18 29.28 -1.14
CA ASN A 191 1.79 29.71 -1.24
C ASN A 191 1.31 30.21 0.14
N LYS A 192 0.37 31.17 0.18
CA LYS A 192 -0.19 31.74 1.43
C LYS A 192 -1.50 31.08 1.87
N GLN A 193 -2.08 30.23 1.03
CA GLN A 193 -3.25 29.42 1.36
C GLN A 193 -2.78 28.06 1.91
N PRO A 194 -3.08 27.69 3.16
CA PRO A 194 -2.19 26.91 4.01
C PRO A 194 -1.05 26.08 3.37
N ASN A 195 -0.99 24.80 2.99
CA ASN A 195 -1.77 23.55 3.02
C ASN A 195 -0.75 22.37 3.07
N ALA A 196 -1.19 21.12 3.19
CA ALA A 196 -0.38 19.91 3.03
C ALA A 196 -0.91 18.99 1.89
N MET A 197 -0.02 18.14 1.34
CA MET A 197 -0.38 17.06 0.42
C MET A 197 0.68 15.95 0.39
N ALA A 198 0.26 14.73 0.68
CA ALA A 198 0.96 13.50 0.42
C ALA A 198 0.88 13.08 -1.06
N VAL A 199 2.03 12.94 -1.70
CA VAL A 199 2.17 12.26 -3.00
C VAL A 199 2.68 10.83 -2.73
N PRO A 200 2.26 9.83 -3.53
CA PRO A 200 2.82 8.47 -3.43
C PRO A 200 4.36 8.44 -3.46
N GLY A 201 4.93 7.35 -2.95
CA GLY A 201 6.39 7.22 -2.82
C GLY A 201 7.03 8.01 -1.65
N GLY A 202 6.23 8.73 -0.84
CA GLY A 202 6.70 9.41 0.38
C GLY A 202 7.00 10.91 0.24
N ASN A 203 6.57 11.56 -0.84
CA ASN A 203 6.87 12.98 -1.08
C ASN A 203 5.79 13.84 -0.44
N LEU A 204 6.13 14.62 0.58
CA LEU A 204 5.18 15.44 1.34
C LEU A 204 5.37 16.92 1.00
N TYR A 205 4.32 17.60 0.56
CA TYR A 205 4.37 19.02 0.20
C TYR A 205 3.59 19.84 1.23
N PHE A 206 4.25 20.80 1.86
CA PHE A 206 3.64 21.75 2.80
C PHE A 206 3.80 23.15 2.22
N THR A 207 2.78 24.01 2.23
CA THR A 207 2.94 25.39 1.76
C THR A 207 3.17 26.38 2.91
N THR A 208 3.83 27.51 2.62
CA THR A 208 4.23 28.51 3.61
C THR A 208 3.07 28.97 4.50
N GLY A 209 1.85 29.09 3.98
CA GLY A 209 0.67 29.47 4.76
C GLY A 209 0.30 28.50 5.90
N LEU A 210 0.61 27.21 5.81
CA LEU A 210 0.34 26.20 6.85
C LEU A 210 1.39 26.27 7.94
N ILE A 211 2.63 26.54 7.54
CA ILE A 211 3.76 26.77 8.43
C ILE A 211 3.60 28.11 9.17
N GLU A 212 2.96 29.10 8.54
CA GLU A 212 2.57 30.39 9.16
C GLU A 212 1.29 30.30 10.02
N MET A 213 0.37 29.37 9.71
CA MET A 213 -0.90 29.17 10.44
C MET A 213 -0.75 28.34 11.71
N ALA A 214 0.15 27.34 11.71
CA ALA A 214 0.36 26.48 12.86
C ALA A 214 1.01 27.25 14.02
N GLU A 215 0.36 27.25 15.18
CA GLU A 215 0.84 28.02 16.36
C GLU A 215 1.91 27.27 17.15
N ASN A 216 2.09 25.97 16.89
CA ASN A 216 3.00 25.11 17.61
C ASN A 216 3.41 23.89 16.76
N ASP A 217 4.56 23.31 17.12
CA ASP A 217 5.13 22.15 16.43
C ASP A 217 4.23 20.91 16.46
N SER A 218 3.37 20.75 17.48
CA SER A 218 2.45 19.61 17.59
C SER A 218 1.30 19.65 16.56
N GLU A 219 0.88 20.85 16.12
CA GLU A 219 -0.06 21.00 15.00
C GLU A 219 0.58 20.55 13.68
N LEU A 220 1.85 20.94 13.45
CA LEU A 220 2.61 20.48 12.28
C LEU A 220 2.85 18.97 12.33
N GLU A 221 3.22 18.41 13.49
CA GLU A 221 3.40 16.96 13.66
C GLU A 221 2.09 16.19 13.40
N ALA A 222 0.94 16.71 13.87
CA ALA A 222 -0.36 16.09 13.62
C ALA A 222 -0.74 16.08 12.12
N VAL A 223 -0.47 17.17 11.39
CA VAL A 223 -0.71 17.20 9.93
C VAL A 223 0.27 16.28 9.20
N ILE A 224 1.56 16.26 9.56
CA ILE A 224 2.53 15.32 8.97
C ILE A 224 2.13 13.86 9.24
N ALA A 225 1.54 13.54 10.39
CA ALA A 225 1.03 12.20 10.69
C ALA A 225 -0.18 11.82 9.78
N HIS A 226 -1.08 12.77 9.49
CA HIS A 226 -2.16 12.59 8.51
C HIS A 226 -1.61 12.37 7.09
N GLU A 227 -0.62 13.15 6.65
CA GLU A 227 0.02 12.95 5.34
C GLU A 227 0.79 11.62 5.24
N ILE A 228 1.49 11.19 6.30
CA ILE A 228 2.15 9.89 6.35
C ILE A 228 1.11 8.75 6.30
N ALA A 229 -0.08 8.93 6.88
CA ALA A 229 -1.17 7.97 6.74
C ALA A 229 -1.62 7.83 5.28
N HIS A 230 -1.76 8.92 4.51
CA HIS A 230 -2.11 8.86 3.09
C HIS A 230 -1.08 8.07 2.26
N VAL A 231 0.22 8.21 2.56
CA VAL A 231 1.28 7.42 1.91
C VAL A 231 1.21 5.95 2.33
N GLU A 232 1.23 5.63 3.63
CA GLU A 232 1.22 4.24 4.09
C GLU A 232 -0.08 3.50 3.73
N ARG A 233 -1.22 4.18 3.68
CA ARG A 233 -2.50 3.60 3.24
C ARG A 233 -2.69 3.62 1.72
N ARG A 234 -1.65 4.08 0.98
CA ARG A 234 -1.54 4.13 -0.49
C ARG A 234 -2.75 4.82 -1.14
N HIS A 235 -3.20 5.91 -0.53
CA HIS A 235 -4.43 6.60 -0.91
C HIS A 235 -4.36 7.18 -2.34
N GLY A 236 -3.18 7.62 -2.81
CA GLY A 236 -2.99 8.04 -4.20
C GLY A 236 -3.20 6.90 -5.21
N LEU A 237 -2.66 5.70 -4.96
CA LEU A 237 -2.88 4.54 -5.83
C LEU A 237 -4.34 4.05 -5.79
N ARG A 238 -5.00 4.12 -4.62
CA ARG A 238 -6.43 3.80 -4.47
C ARG A 238 -7.30 4.79 -5.26
N GLY A 239 -7.08 6.08 -5.05
CA GLY A 239 -7.76 7.16 -5.79
C GLY A 239 -7.57 7.04 -7.31
N TYR A 240 -6.35 6.71 -7.76
CA TYR A 240 -6.08 6.49 -9.19
C TYR A 240 -6.83 5.26 -9.75
N LYS A 241 -6.90 4.15 -9.01
CA LYS A 241 -7.70 2.98 -9.40
C LYS A 241 -9.20 3.31 -9.47
N ASP A 242 -9.70 4.16 -8.57
CA ASP A 242 -11.09 4.63 -8.60
C ASP A 242 -11.36 5.62 -9.74
N TYR A 243 -10.39 6.48 -10.08
CA TYR A 243 -10.42 7.31 -11.28
C TYR A 243 -10.50 6.45 -12.55
N LEU A 244 -9.63 5.44 -12.69
CA LEU A 244 -9.66 4.51 -13.84
C LEU A 244 -10.98 3.73 -13.91
N ARG A 245 -11.56 3.31 -12.78
CA ARG A 245 -12.90 2.70 -12.71
C ARG A 245 -13.98 3.67 -13.21
N LYS A 246 -13.98 4.93 -12.75
CA LYS A 246 -14.92 5.98 -13.21
C LYS A 246 -14.79 6.23 -14.71
N GLN A 247 -13.58 6.42 -15.22
CA GLN A 247 -13.30 6.61 -16.65
C GLN A 247 -13.78 5.42 -17.49
N ALA A 248 -13.53 4.18 -17.05
CA ALA A 248 -14.01 2.99 -17.74
C ALA A 248 -15.55 2.92 -17.78
N MET A 249 -16.24 3.31 -16.70
CA MET A 249 -17.71 3.36 -16.66
C MET A 249 -18.28 4.47 -17.56
N LEU A 250 -17.64 5.64 -17.62
CA LEU A 250 -18.00 6.73 -18.54
C LEU A 250 -17.78 6.32 -20.01
N ALA A 251 -16.68 5.65 -20.33
CA ALA A 251 -16.42 5.11 -21.67
C ALA A 251 -17.41 4.02 -22.09
N ILE A 252 -17.94 3.24 -21.14
CA ILE A 252 -19.05 2.30 -21.38
C ILE A 252 -20.36 3.06 -21.66
N ALA A 253 -20.66 4.11 -20.89
CA ALA A 253 -21.86 4.93 -21.06
C ALA A 253 -21.87 5.74 -22.38
N GLY A 254 -20.71 6.24 -22.83
CA GLY A 254 -20.56 6.98 -24.10
C GLY A 254 -20.67 6.13 -25.38
N THR A 255 -20.72 4.80 -25.23
CA THR A 255 -20.83 3.77 -26.28
C THR A 255 -19.68 3.63 -27.30
N ALA A 256 -19.18 2.39 -27.39
CA ALA A 256 -18.48 1.75 -28.50
C ALA A 256 -17.15 2.33 -29.07
N LEU A 257 -16.95 3.65 -29.18
CA LEU A 257 -15.91 4.21 -30.05
C LEU A 257 -14.47 4.07 -29.53
N ALA A 258 -14.25 4.18 -28.22
CA ALA A 258 -12.89 4.18 -27.63
C ALA A 258 -12.13 2.84 -27.79
N LEU A 259 -12.85 1.72 -27.99
CA LEU A 259 -12.28 0.38 -28.07
C LEU A 259 -11.48 0.08 -29.36
N LEU A 260 -11.48 1.00 -30.33
CA LEU A 260 -10.75 0.85 -31.59
C LEU A 260 -9.36 1.49 -31.59
N ALA A 261 -9.04 2.35 -30.61
CA ALA A 261 -7.79 3.13 -30.59
C ALA A 261 -6.57 2.37 -30.03
N VAL A 262 -6.78 1.25 -29.34
CA VAL A 262 -5.73 0.46 -28.65
C VAL A 262 -5.31 -0.78 -29.47
N ALA A 263 -5.67 -0.82 -30.76
CA ALA A 263 -5.51 -1.99 -31.63
C ALA A 263 -4.50 -1.73 -32.78
N SER A 264 -3.32 -1.21 -32.44
CA SER A 264 -2.17 -1.09 -33.34
C SER A 264 -0.88 -1.57 -32.66
N GLU A 265 0.13 -1.84 -33.48
CA GLU A 265 1.20 -2.81 -33.18
C GLU A 265 2.10 -2.44 -31.97
N SER A 266 2.65 -3.47 -31.32
CA SER A 266 3.34 -3.45 -30.00
C SER A 266 2.43 -3.16 -28.79
N GLU A 267 1.69 -4.20 -28.35
CA GLU A 267 0.77 -4.14 -27.20
C GLU A 267 1.42 -3.56 -25.92
N GLU A 268 2.70 -3.85 -25.69
CA GLU A 268 3.44 -3.41 -24.50
C GLU A 268 3.75 -1.90 -24.52
N ALA A 269 4.07 -1.33 -25.69
CA ALA A 269 4.31 0.11 -25.83
C ALA A 269 3.00 0.89 -25.85
N ALA A 270 1.96 0.37 -26.50
CA ALA A 270 0.61 0.95 -26.49
C ALA A 270 0.03 0.98 -25.05
N ALA A 271 0.21 -0.09 -24.28
CA ALA A 271 -0.18 -0.12 -22.87
C ALA A 271 0.60 0.89 -22.01
N GLY A 272 1.92 1.01 -22.21
CA GLY A 272 2.74 2.00 -21.51
C GLY A 272 2.30 3.44 -21.78
N ALA A 273 2.04 3.80 -23.04
CA ALA A 273 1.55 5.12 -23.42
C ALA A 273 0.16 5.44 -22.85
N ALA A 274 -0.75 4.45 -22.80
CA ALA A 274 -2.06 4.59 -22.18
C ALA A 274 -1.98 4.79 -20.66
N VAL A 275 -1.07 4.09 -19.98
CA VAL A 275 -0.82 4.29 -18.54
C VAL A 275 -0.24 5.67 -18.25
N LEU A 276 0.74 6.13 -19.02
CA LEU A 276 1.37 7.44 -18.82
C LEU A 276 0.37 8.59 -18.99
N THR A 277 -0.42 8.56 -20.07
CA THR A 277 -1.42 9.61 -20.36
C THR A 277 -2.56 9.66 -19.33
N THR A 278 -2.99 8.51 -18.80
CA THR A 278 -4.02 8.47 -17.74
C THR A 278 -3.45 8.82 -16.36
N ALA A 279 -2.19 8.49 -16.08
CA ALA A 279 -1.50 8.90 -14.84
C ALA A 279 -1.29 10.42 -14.79
N GLY A 280 -0.85 11.04 -15.87
CA GLY A 280 -0.68 12.51 -15.96
C GLY A 280 -2.01 13.28 -15.84
N ALA A 281 -3.10 12.77 -16.43
CA ALA A 281 -4.43 13.35 -16.28
C ALA A 281 -4.95 13.27 -14.84
N PHE A 282 -4.79 12.11 -14.18
CA PHE A 282 -5.12 11.97 -12.76
C PHE A 282 -4.21 12.80 -11.85
N ALA A 283 -2.91 12.92 -12.15
CA ALA A 283 -1.98 13.72 -11.36
C ALA A 283 -2.41 15.20 -11.26
N LEU A 284 -2.91 15.76 -12.37
CA LEU A 284 -3.49 17.11 -12.40
C LEU A 284 -4.82 17.19 -11.63
N GLU A 285 -5.72 16.23 -11.82
CA GLU A 285 -7.00 16.19 -11.07
C GLU A 285 -6.77 16.05 -9.56
N PHE A 286 -5.84 15.18 -9.16
CA PHE A 286 -5.44 14.95 -7.78
C PHE A 286 -4.82 16.19 -7.12
N ALA A 287 -3.95 16.91 -7.83
CA ALA A 287 -3.37 18.17 -7.32
C ALA A 287 -4.40 19.30 -7.11
N HIS A 288 -5.63 19.14 -7.62
CA HIS A 288 -6.74 20.09 -7.43
C HIS A 288 -7.85 19.57 -6.49
N ILE A 289 -8.16 18.27 -6.53
CA ILE A 289 -9.32 17.65 -5.86
C ILE A 289 -8.92 16.78 -4.67
N GLY A 290 -7.64 16.41 -4.54
CA GLY A 290 -7.13 15.68 -3.37
C GLY A 290 -7.77 14.31 -3.18
N TYR A 291 -8.18 14.01 -1.95
CA TYR A 291 -8.65 12.69 -1.55
C TYR A 291 -10.15 12.67 -1.24
N ASN A 292 -10.79 11.52 -1.51
CA ASN A 292 -12.19 11.34 -1.15
C ASN A 292 -12.35 11.14 0.37
N ARG A 293 -13.56 11.42 0.87
CA ARG A 293 -13.89 11.47 2.31
C ARG A 293 -13.53 10.21 3.07
N ASP A 294 -13.69 9.06 2.45
CA ASP A 294 -13.44 7.79 3.15
C ASP A 294 -11.92 7.59 3.31
N LEU A 295 -11.11 8.02 2.34
CA LEU A 295 -9.64 8.07 2.47
C LEU A 295 -9.20 9.12 3.52
N GLU A 296 -9.84 10.28 3.57
CA GLU A 296 -9.58 11.31 4.60
C GLU A 296 -9.81 10.80 6.02
N GLN A 297 -10.94 10.14 6.26
CA GLN A 297 -11.28 9.52 7.55
C GLN A 297 -10.32 8.40 7.93
N GLU A 298 -9.82 7.67 6.94
CA GLU A 298 -8.85 6.60 7.16
C GLU A 298 -7.49 7.20 7.55
N ALA A 299 -7.05 8.27 6.89
CA ALA A 299 -5.85 9.01 7.27
C ALA A 299 -5.99 9.67 8.67
N ASP A 300 -7.16 10.26 8.96
CA ASP A 300 -7.50 10.83 10.26
C ASP A 300 -7.46 9.79 11.39
N MET A 301 -8.04 8.61 11.17
CA MET A 301 -7.99 7.49 12.11
C MET A 301 -6.54 7.08 12.39
N PHE A 302 -5.69 6.93 11.37
CA PHE A 302 -4.29 6.54 11.58
C PHE A 302 -3.45 7.62 12.26
N ALA A 303 -3.73 8.91 12.00
CA ALA A 303 -3.16 10.01 12.77
C ALA A 303 -3.60 9.98 14.25
N GLN A 304 -4.86 9.65 14.56
CA GLN A 304 -5.28 9.41 15.94
C GLN A 304 -4.57 8.21 16.58
N ILE A 305 -4.43 7.07 15.88
CA ILE A 305 -3.72 5.88 16.39
C ILE A 305 -2.26 6.24 16.73
N TYR A 306 -1.60 7.01 15.88
CA TYR A 306 -0.25 7.53 16.10
C TYR A 306 -0.14 8.37 17.38
N LEU A 307 -1.00 9.38 17.55
CA LEU A 307 -1.01 10.24 18.75
C LEU A 307 -1.34 9.44 20.02
N ALA A 308 -2.36 8.58 19.96
CA ALA A 308 -2.81 7.76 21.08
C ALA A 308 -1.71 6.82 21.61
N ARG A 309 -0.96 6.13 20.73
CA ARG A 309 0.17 5.27 21.15
C ARG A 309 1.33 6.04 21.80
N LYS A 310 1.44 7.34 21.55
CA LYS A 310 2.41 8.23 22.18
C LYS A 310 1.88 8.89 23.46
N ASN A 311 0.62 8.63 23.84
CA ASN A 311 -0.13 9.33 24.89
C ASN A 311 -0.23 10.86 24.64
N GLU A 312 -0.16 11.29 23.38
CA GLU A 312 -0.34 12.69 22.98
C GLU A 312 -1.83 12.96 22.70
N PRO A 313 -2.37 14.14 23.07
CA PRO A 313 -3.77 14.46 22.88
C PRO A 313 -4.09 14.74 21.40
N VAL A 314 -5.33 14.46 20.97
CA VAL A 314 -5.82 14.82 19.62
C VAL A 314 -6.03 16.33 19.42
N THR A 315 -5.89 17.14 20.47
CA THR A 315 -6.12 18.59 20.45
C THR A 315 -5.36 19.36 19.35
N PRO A 316 -4.07 19.11 19.06
CA PRO A 316 -3.36 19.80 17.97
C PRO A 316 -3.93 19.46 16.59
N MET A 317 -4.36 18.22 16.38
CA MET A 317 -5.02 17.80 15.14
C MET A 317 -6.36 18.51 14.94
N LEU A 318 -7.14 18.63 16.03
CA LEU A 318 -8.39 19.41 16.03
C LEU A 318 -8.13 20.89 15.79
N ALA A 319 -7.11 21.48 16.43
CA ALA A 319 -6.74 22.88 16.26
C ALA A 319 -6.30 23.20 14.83
N ALA A 320 -5.50 22.33 14.21
CA ALA A 320 -5.11 22.47 12.81
C ALA A 320 -6.34 22.48 11.89
N LEU A 321 -7.26 21.52 12.03
CA LEU A 321 -8.47 21.45 11.19
C LEU A 321 -9.45 22.60 11.44
N ASP A 322 -9.60 23.07 12.67
CA ASP A 322 -10.45 24.22 13.03
C ASP A 322 -9.89 25.53 12.44
N LYS A 323 -8.57 25.69 12.46
CA LYS A 323 -7.86 26.77 11.74
C LYS A 323 -8.02 26.66 10.23
N LEU A 324 -7.93 25.47 9.64
CA LEU A 324 -8.18 25.27 8.21
C LEU A 324 -9.62 25.63 7.80
N ALA A 325 -10.62 25.23 8.59
CA ALA A 325 -12.01 25.62 8.41
C ALA A 325 -12.21 27.14 8.53
N THR A 326 -11.50 27.78 9.47
CA THR A 326 -11.52 29.25 9.65
C THR A 326 -10.83 30.00 8.51
N HIS A 327 -9.68 29.51 8.03
CA HIS A 327 -8.92 30.11 6.91
C HIS A 327 -9.63 29.96 5.55
N THR A 328 -10.52 28.97 5.42
CA THR A 328 -11.38 28.81 4.23
C THR A 328 -12.67 29.63 4.33
N GLY A 329 -13.33 29.66 5.49
CA GLY A 329 -14.61 30.36 5.68
C GLY A 329 -14.53 31.88 5.89
N SER A 330 -13.41 32.41 6.35
CA SER A 330 -13.30 33.81 6.83
C SER A 330 -13.37 34.91 5.76
N ARG A 331 -13.36 34.58 4.46
CA ARG A 331 -13.51 35.56 3.37
C ARG A 331 -14.96 35.75 2.92
N LEU A 332 -15.73 36.49 3.73
CA LEU A 332 -16.98 37.17 3.32
C LEU A 332 -18.01 36.30 2.56
N GLY A 333 -18.21 35.05 2.99
CA GLY A 333 -19.18 34.14 2.37
C GLY A 333 -18.78 33.60 0.99
N TYR A 334 -17.53 33.82 0.56
CA TYR A 334 -16.98 33.30 -0.69
C TYR A 334 -16.16 32.04 -0.41
N VAL A 335 -16.76 30.86 -0.64
CA VAL A 335 -16.03 29.59 -0.73
C VAL A 335 -15.38 29.52 -2.13
N PRO A 336 -14.05 29.49 -2.27
CA PRO A 336 -13.41 29.46 -3.58
C PRO A 336 -13.58 28.09 -4.25
N GLU A 337 -14.09 28.07 -5.48
CA GLU A 337 -14.40 26.84 -6.23
C GLU A 337 -13.15 26.05 -6.68
N ALA A 338 -11.93 26.58 -6.49
CA ALA A 338 -10.68 25.98 -6.96
C ALA A 338 -9.50 26.15 -5.96
N ASN A 339 -9.73 25.87 -4.68
CA ASN A 339 -8.71 25.91 -3.63
C ASN A 339 -8.40 24.50 -3.12
N ALA A 340 -7.12 24.18 -2.85
CA ALA A 340 -6.66 22.96 -2.18
C ALA A 340 -7.06 22.83 -0.68
N PHE A 341 -8.30 23.18 -0.36
CA PHE A 341 -9.03 22.79 0.85
C PHE A 341 -10.46 22.35 0.52
N SER A 342 -11.00 22.86 -0.59
CA SER A 342 -12.11 22.24 -1.33
C SER A 342 -11.76 20.81 -1.79
N SER A 343 -10.47 20.43 -1.71
CA SER A 343 -9.90 19.08 -1.95
C SER A 343 -9.98 18.11 -0.74
N HIS A 344 -10.47 18.57 0.42
CA HIS A 344 -10.65 17.74 1.61
C HIS A 344 -12.11 17.87 2.10
N PRO A 345 -12.99 16.88 1.83
CA PRO A 345 -14.43 17.00 2.10
C PRO A 345 -14.80 17.23 3.57
N ASP A 346 -15.92 17.94 3.75
CA ASP A 346 -16.42 18.57 4.98
C ASP A 346 -15.56 18.42 6.24
N LEU A 347 -14.73 19.44 6.48
CA LEU A 347 -13.96 19.63 7.70
C LEU A 347 -14.84 19.59 8.96
N THR A 348 -16.12 19.99 8.88
CA THR A 348 -17.06 19.94 10.03
C THR A 348 -17.32 18.49 10.45
N SER A 349 -17.64 17.62 9.49
CA SER A 349 -17.81 16.18 9.68
C SER A 349 -16.53 15.54 10.20
N ARG A 350 -15.36 15.85 9.61
CA ARG A 350 -14.04 15.36 10.10
C ARG A 350 -13.77 15.79 11.54
N ILE A 351 -13.91 17.08 11.87
CA ILE A 351 -13.74 17.63 13.23
C ILE A 351 -14.71 16.95 14.22
N ASN A 352 -15.95 16.69 13.82
CA ASN A 352 -16.94 16.00 14.65
C ASN A 352 -16.58 14.51 14.86
N GLN A 353 -16.15 13.82 13.80
CA GLN A 353 -15.69 12.44 13.86
C GLN A 353 -14.42 12.29 14.70
N LEU A 354 -13.51 13.26 14.68
CA LEU A 354 -12.33 13.27 15.54
C LEU A 354 -12.68 13.56 17.00
N LYS A 355 -13.59 14.52 17.28
CA LYS A 355 -14.06 14.88 18.63
C LYS A 355 -14.87 13.77 19.31
N GLN A 356 -15.61 12.98 18.54
CA GLN A 356 -16.44 11.86 19.02
C GLN A 356 -15.84 10.48 18.65
N GLY A 357 -14.62 10.48 18.11
CA GLY A 357 -13.89 9.28 17.73
C GLY A 357 -13.41 8.51 18.95
N SER A 358 -13.23 7.21 18.80
CA SER A 358 -12.71 6.36 19.86
C SER A 358 -11.99 5.16 19.28
N LEU A 359 -10.84 4.86 19.85
CA LEU A 359 -9.95 3.78 19.45
C LEU A 359 -9.92 2.69 20.51
N TYR A 360 -9.73 1.46 20.06
CA TYR A 360 -9.35 0.31 20.86
C TYR A 360 -8.26 -0.46 20.10
N ASP A 361 -7.07 -0.48 20.67
CA ASP A 361 -5.92 -1.27 20.23
C ASP A 361 -6.01 -2.66 20.88
N PHE A 362 -5.72 -3.73 20.14
CA PHE A 362 -5.82 -5.10 20.64
C PHE A 362 -4.44 -5.62 21.09
N ASP A 363 -4.23 -5.79 22.40
CA ASP A 363 -3.02 -6.39 23.00
C ASP A 363 -2.60 -7.70 22.30
N GLU A 364 -3.61 -8.52 21.98
CA GLU A 364 -3.52 -9.69 21.12
C GLU A 364 -4.58 -9.55 20.02
N PRO A 365 -4.24 -9.54 18.72
CA PRO A 365 -5.20 -9.31 17.64
C PRO A 365 -6.27 -10.41 17.55
N ILE A 366 -7.36 -10.14 16.84
CA ILE A 366 -8.33 -11.19 16.46
C ILE A 366 -7.79 -11.89 15.22
N LYS A 367 -7.44 -13.17 15.35
CA LYS A 367 -6.77 -13.96 14.29
C LYS A 367 -7.84 -14.75 13.53
N ILE A 368 -7.93 -14.57 12.22
CA ILE A 368 -8.96 -15.15 11.36
C ILE A 368 -8.31 -15.88 10.17
N GLU A 369 -8.43 -17.20 10.14
CA GLU A 369 -7.86 -18.06 9.09
C GLU A 369 -8.88 -18.42 8.01
N PHE A 370 -8.51 -18.26 6.74
CA PHE A 370 -9.37 -18.58 5.61
C PHE A 370 -9.33 -20.09 5.34
N GLN A 371 -10.50 -20.72 5.34
CA GLN A 371 -10.66 -22.18 5.22
C GLN A 371 -11.10 -22.57 3.81
N ASN A 372 -10.41 -23.53 3.18
CA ASN A 372 -10.78 -24.05 1.87
C ASN A 372 -11.96 -25.03 1.98
N LEU A 373 -13.13 -24.60 1.50
CA LEU A 373 -14.36 -25.42 1.50
C LEU A 373 -14.41 -26.44 0.33
N LYS A 374 -13.46 -26.39 -0.62
CA LYS A 374 -13.48 -27.17 -1.86
C LYS A 374 -12.29 -28.12 -1.95
N LYS A 375 -12.52 -29.38 -1.58
CA LYS A 375 -11.53 -30.49 -1.65
C LYS A 375 -10.90 -30.72 -3.04
N ASN A 376 -11.51 -30.20 -4.12
CA ASN A 376 -10.97 -30.30 -5.48
C ASN A 376 -10.09 -29.10 -5.89
N ILE A 377 -9.81 -28.18 -4.98
CA ILE A 377 -8.88 -27.07 -5.16
C ILE A 377 -7.69 -27.30 -4.20
N PRO A 378 -6.43 -27.34 -4.70
CA PRO A 378 -5.26 -27.63 -3.88
C PRO A 378 -4.78 -26.38 -3.12
N LEU A 379 -5.62 -25.89 -2.20
CA LEU A 379 -5.30 -24.83 -1.25
C LEU A 379 -5.37 -25.41 0.17
N GLU A 380 -4.35 -25.12 0.97
CA GLU A 380 -4.31 -25.47 2.39
C GLU A 380 -5.20 -24.52 3.21
N ASN A 381 -5.59 -24.92 4.42
CA ASN A 381 -6.33 -24.05 5.33
C ASN A 381 -5.37 -23.03 5.96
N GLY A 382 -5.80 -21.78 6.10
CA GLY A 382 -4.92 -20.68 6.50
C GLY A 382 -4.06 -20.14 5.34
N PHE A 383 -4.42 -20.40 4.07
CA PHE A 383 -3.76 -19.81 2.90
C PHE A 383 -3.75 -18.27 2.95
N LEU A 384 -4.81 -17.68 3.50
CA LEU A 384 -4.85 -16.30 3.98
C LEU A 384 -5.13 -16.28 5.49
N ASN A 385 -4.38 -15.48 6.23
CA ASN A 385 -4.62 -15.20 7.65
C ASN A 385 -4.78 -13.69 7.85
N MET A 386 -5.89 -13.28 8.48
CA MET A 386 -6.20 -11.89 8.80
C MET A 386 -6.06 -11.65 10.31
N ASN A 387 -5.37 -10.59 10.69
CA ASN A 387 -5.25 -10.10 12.07
C ASN A 387 -5.99 -8.76 12.18
N ILE A 388 -7.03 -8.68 13.00
CA ILE A 388 -7.64 -7.40 13.40
C ILE A 388 -6.78 -6.83 14.53
N ASN A 389 -6.13 -5.69 14.28
CA ASN A 389 -5.24 -5.00 15.21
C ASN A 389 -5.94 -3.82 15.90
N TYR A 390 -6.83 -3.13 15.19
CA TYR A 390 -7.49 -1.91 15.68
C TYR A 390 -9.00 -1.98 15.46
N LEU A 391 -9.73 -1.42 16.42
CA LEU A 391 -11.14 -1.07 16.29
C LEU A 391 -11.30 0.43 16.55
N TYR A 392 -11.77 1.17 15.56
CA TYR A 392 -12.12 2.59 15.68
C TYR A 392 -13.63 2.77 15.46
N TRP A 393 -14.24 3.73 16.13
CA TRP A 393 -15.63 4.12 15.85
C TRP A 393 -15.84 5.62 16.06
N ALA A 394 -16.70 6.19 15.22
CA ALA A 394 -17.09 7.60 15.24
C ALA A 394 -18.54 7.75 14.72
N PRO A 395 -19.20 8.92 14.85
CA PRO A 395 -20.45 9.20 14.15
C PRO A 395 -20.31 8.97 12.64
N SER A 396 -21.34 8.42 11.99
CA SER A 396 -21.38 8.24 10.54
C SER A 396 -21.48 9.59 9.85
N SER A 397 -20.53 9.88 8.95
CA SER A 397 -20.48 11.12 8.17
C SER A 397 -21.65 11.31 7.19
N ASP A 398 -22.43 10.26 6.93
CA ASP A 398 -23.64 10.29 6.08
C ASP A 398 -24.94 10.36 6.89
N ASN A 399 -24.96 9.87 8.14
CA ASN A 399 -26.18 9.72 8.93
C ASN A 399 -25.91 9.88 10.43
N ALA A 400 -26.39 10.97 11.03
CA ALA A 400 -26.26 11.23 12.46
C ALA A 400 -26.94 10.17 13.37
N SER A 401 -27.79 9.30 12.83
CA SER A 401 -28.44 8.19 13.54
C SER A 401 -27.58 6.91 13.58
N GLU A 402 -26.37 6.93 13.00
CA GLU A 402 -25.44 5.80 12.90
C GLU A 402 -24.05 6.16 13.46
N LYS A 403 -23.35 5.14 13.96
CA LYS A 403 -21.89 5.15 14.08
C LYS A 403 -21.29 4.38 12.92
N GLU A 404 -20.19 4.88 12.40
CA GLU A 404 -19.29 4.14 11.52
C GLU A 404 -18.27 3.39 12.40
N ILE A 405 -18.13 2.08 12.15
CA ILE A 405 -17.27 1.17 12.88
C ILE A 405 -16.22 0.64 11.91
N VAL A 406 -14.97 0.87 12.24
CA VAL A 406 -13.81 0.64 11.38
C VAL A 406 -12.91 -0.41 12.03
N ILE A 407 -12.61 -1.47 11.27
CA ILE A 407 -11.85 -2.64 11.69
C ILE A 407 -10.57 -2.66 10.85
N ALA A 408 -9.41 -2.42 11.46
CA ALA A 408 -8.14 -2.31 10.74
C ALA A 408 -7.09 -3.30 11.24
N GLY A 409 -6.11 -3.61 10.40
CA GLY A 409 -5.02 -4.53 10.73
C GLY A 409 -4.39 -5.14 9.48
N THR A 410 -3.92 -6.38 9.58
CA THR A 410 -3.06 -7.01 8.55
C THR A 410 -3.64 -8.28 7.96
N ILE A 411 -3.37 -8.56 6.67
CA ILE A 411 -3.66 -9.83 6.01
C ILE A 411 -2.36 -10.39 5.44
N PHE A 412 -2.05 -11.63 5.82
CA PHE A 412 -0.89 -12.40 5.38
C PHE A 412 -1.36 -13.46 4.37
N ASN A 413 -0.60 -13.63 3.28
CA ASN A 413 -0.79 -14.72 2.33
C ASN A 413 0.33 -15.74 2.50
N ASN A 414 -0.03 -16.89 3.09
CA ASN A 414 0.87 -17.99 3.37
C ASN A 414 1.08 -18.90 2.14
N ASP A 415 0.22 -18.80 1.12
CA ASP A 415 0.43 -19.48 -0.15
C ASP A 415 1.62 -18.85 -0.89
N VAL A 416 2.47 -19.69 -1.50
CA VAL A 416 3.69 -19.27 -2.23
C VAL A 416 3.55 -19.34 -3.76
N ASN A 417 2.35 -19.65 -4.26
CA ASN A 417 2.02 -19.85 -5.67
C ASN A 417 0.97 -18.86 -6.19
N TYR A 418 -0.01 -18.48 -5.37
CA TYR A 418 -1.18 -17.70 -5.78
C TYR A 418 -1.39 -16.43 -4.94
N SER A 419 -1.46 -15.27 -5.60
CA SER A 419 -1.98 -14.04 -4.97
C SER A 419 -3.50 -14.03 -5.03
N PHE A 420 -4.18 -13.53 -3.99
CA PHE A 420 -5.64 -13.57 -3.88
C PHE A 420 -6.27 -12.17 -3.82
N GLN A 421 -7.39 -11.98 -4.51
CA GLN A 421 -8.27 -10.81 -4.40
C GLN A 421 -9.45 -11.17 -3.49
N ILE A 422 -9.69 -10.36 -2.47
CA ILE A 422 -10.91 -10.45 -1.65
C ILE A 422 -12.03 -9.74 -2.41
N ASN A 423 -13.03 -10.49 -2.88
CA ASN A 423 -14.16 -9.94 -3.64
C ASN A 423 -15.31 -9.51 -2.72
N LYS A 424 -15.47 -10.17 -1.56
CA LYS A 424 -16.46 -9.86 -0.52
C LYS A 424 -16.12 -10.60 0.78
N MET A 425 -16.26 -9.94 1.93
CA MET A 425 -16.26 -10.57 3.26
C MET A 425 -17.58 -10.27 3.99
N ILE A 426 -18.11 -11.24 4.74
CA ILE A 426 -19.34 -11.10 5.54
C ILE A 426 -19.05 -11.52 6.99
N LEU A 427 -19.37 -10.65 7.95
CA LEU A 427 -19.41 -10.97 9.39
C LEU A 427 -20.85 -11.08 9.87
N ASN A 428 -21.11 -11.92 10.87
CA ASN A 428 -22.41 -12.05 11.53
C ASN A 428 -22.35 -11.48 12.96
N PHE A 429 -22.95 -10.30 13.13
CA PHE A 429 -23.10 -9.59 14.39
C PHE A 429 -24.38 -10.08 15.10
N VAL A 430 -24.27 -11.23 15.76
CA VAL A 430 -25.40 -11.90 16.43
C VAL A 430 -26.05 -10.98 17.46
N GLY A 431 -27.39 -10.91 17.43
CA GLY A 431 -28.19 -10.08 18.34
C GLY A 431 -28.14 -8.57 18.07
N THR A 432 -27.46 -8.13 17.01
CA THR A 432 -27.38 -6.71 16.61
C THR A 432 -27.68 -6.54 15.11
N LEU A 433 -26.66 -6.41 14.25
CA LEU A 433 -26.85 -6.14 12.82
C LEU A 433 -27.19 -7.40 12.01
N GLY A 434 -26.79 -8.58 12.48
CA GLY A 434 -26.84 -9.80 11.68
C GLY A 434 -25.72 -9.84 10.63
N GLN A 435 -26.02 -10.26 9.39
CA GLN A 435 -25.02 -10.51 8.35
C GLN A 435 -24.66 -9.26 7.56
N GLU A 436 -23.56 -8.60 7.94
CA GLU A 436 -23.07 -7.39 7.26
C GLU A 436 -21.84 -7.65 6.40
N GLN A 437 -21.77 -6.91 5.28
CA GLN A 437 -20.57 -6.87 4.44
C GLN A 437 -19.52 -5.96 5.08
N LEU A 438 -18.25 -6.36 5.04
CA LEU A 438 -17.15 -5.42 5.28
C LEU A 438 -16.81 -4.68 3.99
N ASP A 439 -17.13 -3.39 3.94
CA ASP A 439 -16.67 -2.49 2.89
C ASP A 439 -15.20 -2.09 3.11
N GLY A 440 -14.54 -1.52 2.10
CA GLY A 440 -13.09 -1.23 2.11
C GLY A 440 -12.19 -2.45 1.88
N LEU A 441 -12.68 -3.67 2.16
CA LEU A 441 -12.00 -4.95 1.88
C LEU A 441 -12.19 -5.50 0.47
N VAL A 442 -13.04 -4.87 -0.36
CA VAL A 442 -13.37 -5.31 -1.72
C VAL A 442 -12.27 -4.92 -2.71
N ASP A 443 -11.94 -5.83 -3.64
CA ASP A 443 -10.85 -5.75 -4.61
C ASP A 443 -9.44 -5.65 -4.00
N LEU A 444 -9.32 -5.93 -2.70
CA LEU A 444 -8.03 -5.94 -2.01
C LEU A 444 -7.23 -7.19 -2.42
N VAL A 445 -6.08 -6.98 -3.08
CA VAL A 445 -5.18 -8.05 -3.54
C VAL A 445 -4.07 -8.28 -2.52
N VAL A 446 -3.98 -9.50 -1.99
CA VAL A 446 -2.90 -9.99 -1.11
C VAL A 446 -1.86 -10.73 -1.95
N PRO A 447 -0.65 -10.17 -2.19
CA PRO A 447 0.40 -10.86 -2.93
C PRO A 447 0.91 -12.09 -2.17
N ARG A 448 1.21 -13.17 -2.89
CA ARG A 448 1.69 -14.44 -2.31
C ARG A 448 3.01 -14.31 -1.55
N GLY A 449 3.11 -14.96 -0.39
CA GLY A 449 4.26 -14.85 0.50
C GLY A 449 4.49 -13.44 1.07
N SER A 450 3.44 -12.61 1.19
CA SER A 450 3.54 -11.23 1.69
C SER A 450 2.38 -10.87 2.61
N ASN A 451 2.48 -9.71 3.27
CA ASN A 451 1.41 -9.09 4.03
C ASN A 451 0.97 -7.76 3.41
N ILE A 452 -0.27 -7.37 3.69
CA ILE A 452 -0.83 -6.04 3.40
C ILE A 452 -1.65 -5.58 4.60
N ASP A 453 -1.87 -4.28 4.72
CA ASP A 453 -2.72 -3.71 5.77
C ASP A 453 -4.09 -3.31 5.20
N PHE A 454 -5.16 -3.65 5.91
CA PHE A 454 -6.55 -3.49 5.46
C PHE A 454 -7.35 -2.59 6.40
N VAL A 455 -8.43 -2.02 5.86
CA VAL A 455 -9.44 -1.30 6.61
C VAL A 455 -10.81 -1.79 6.14
N GLY A 456 -11.52 -2.47 7.03
CA GLY A 456 -12.91 -2.91 6.87
C GLY A 456 -13.86 -1.91 7.53
N ARG A 457 -15.00 -1.62 6.91
CA ARG A 457 -16.01 -0.68 7.44
C ARG A 457 -17.39 -1.34 7.57
N VAL A 458 -18.11 -0.97 8.63
CA VAL A 458 -19.51 -1.33 8.91
C VAL A 458 -20.21 -0.10 9.47
N LYS A 459 -21.44 0.19 9.01
CA LYS A 459 -22.30 1.20 9.62
C LYS A 459 -23.29 0.52 10.58
N SER A 460 -23.49 1.11 11.75
CA SER A 460 -24.41 0.60 12.77
C SER A 460 -25.34 1.71 13.23
N PRO A 461 -26.67 1.51 13.27
CA PRO A 461 -27.57 2.38 14.01
C PRO A 461 -27.08 2.59 15.45
N ASN A 462 -27.22 3.81 15.98
CA ASN A 462 -26.69 4.19 17.29
C ASN A 462 -27.12 3.21 18.39
N GLN A 463 -28.39 2.78 18.39
CA GLN A 463 -28.98 1.83 19.34
C GLN A 463 -28.33 0.43 19.39
N HIS A 464 -27.57 0.03 18.37
CA HIS A 464 -26.86 -1.26 18.30
C HIS A 464 -25.34 -1.10 18.41
N SER A 465 -24.83 0.10 18.16
CA SER A 465 -23.39 0.34 17.97
C SER A 465 -22.53 -0.13 19.12
N ASP A 466 -22.92 0.15 20.37
CA ASP A 466 -22.11 -0.21 21.55
C ASP A 466 -22.09 -1.72 21.79
N ALA A 467 -23.15 -2.45 21.44
CA ALA A 467 -23.20 -3.90 21.49
C ALA A 467 -22.38 -4.56 20.36
N VAL A 468 -22.33 -3.95 19.17
CA VAL A 468 -21.43 -4.36 18.08
C VAL A 468 -19.96 -4.17 18.50
N ILE A 469 -19.63 -2.98 19.02
CA ILE A 469 -18.29 -2.62 19.53
C ILE A 469 -17.85 -3.57 20.65
N GLN A 470 -18.74 -3.89 21.60
CA GLN A 470 -18.41 -4.79 22.70
C GLN A 470 -18.20 -6.23 22.21
N SER A 471 -19.03 -6.72 21.28
CA SER A 471 -18.84 -8.04 20.65
C SER A 471 -17.50 -8.16 19.91
N LEU A 472 -17.08 -7.09 19.21
CA LEU A 472 -15.77 -7.01 18.57
C LEU A 472 -14.63 -7.07 19.61
N LYS A 473 -14.69 -6.25 20.68
CA LYS A 473 -13.67 -6.23 21.76
C LYS A 473 -13.52 -7.57 22.47
N GLU A 474 -14.64 -8.23 22.77
CA GLU A 474 -14.68 -9.54 23.43
C GLU A 474 -14.41 -10.71 22.46
N LYS A 475 -14.07 -10.43 21.20
CA LYS A 475 -13.84 -11.41 20.13
C LYS A 475 -15.02 -12.34 19.84
N ARG A 476 -16.26 -11.96 20.22
CA ARG A 476 -17.51 -12.73 20.06
C ARG A 476 -18.15 -12.61 18.67
N ILE A 477 -17.31 -12.43 17.66
CA ILE A 477 -17.70 -12.33 16.24
C ILE A 477 -17.99 -13.73 15.71
N ILE A 478 -19.02 -13.90 14.88
CA ILE A 478 -19.17 -15.12 14.05
C ILE A 478 -18.86 -14.74 12.60
N PRO A 479 -17.71 -15.16 12.03
CA PRO A 479 -17.45 -15.00 10.61
C PRO A 479 -18.44 -15.82 9.79
N TYR A 480 -19.10 -15.21 8.80
CA TYR A 480 -20.12 -15.91 8.01
C TYR A 480 -19.55 -16.50 6.72
N GLY A 481 -18.63 -15.80 6.08
CA GLY A 481 -17.89 -16.32 4.93
C GLY A 481 -17.20 -15.23 4.11
N VAL A 482 -16.32 -15.67 3.20
CA VAL A 482 -15.56 -14.80 2.31
C VAL A 482 -15.54 -15.37 0.89
N ASN A 483 -15.56 -14.48 -0.11
CA ASN A 483 -15.38 -14.81 -1.51
C ASN A 483 -13.99 -14.33 -1.95
N VAL A 484 -13.09 -15.24 -2.33
CA VAL A 484 -11.74 -14.90 -2.83
C VAL A 484 -11.52 -15.40 -4.26
N SER A 485 -10.72 -14.67 -5.04
CA SER A 485 -10.31 -15.05 -6.39
C SER A 485 -8.79 -15.19 -6.43
N ALA A 486 -8.26 -16.28 -6.98
CA ALA A 486 -6.83 -16.34 -7.32
C ALA A 486 -6.56 -15.44 -8.55
N VAL A 487 -5.49 -14.65 -8.50
CA VAL A 487 -5.27 -13.53 -9.45
C VAL A 487 -3.93 -13.61 -10.17
N ILE A 488 -2.84 -13.89 -9.44
CA ILE A 488 -1.48 -13.88 -9.97
C ILE A 488 -0.89 -15.28 -9.84
N LEU A 489 -0.49 -15.87 -10.97
CA LEU A 489 0.15 -17.17 -11.09
C LEU A 489 1.64 -17.12 -10.79
N LYS A 490 2.20 -18.22 -10.26
CA LYS A 490 3.66 -18.40 -10.21
C LYS A 490 4.20 -18.58 -11.64
N PRO A 491 5.42 -18.09 -11.95
CA PRO A 491 5.92 -18.09 -13.32
C PRO A 491 6.05 -19.50 -13.92
N GLY A 492 5.24 -19.80 -14.94
CA GLY A 492 5.20 -21.10 -15.60
C GLY A 492 4.12 -22.08 -15.09
N GLU A 493 3.21 -21.65 -14.23
CA GLU A 493 2.00 -22.41 -13.84
C GLU A 493 0.83 -22.25 -14.83
N GLU A 494 -0.10 -23.20 -14.79
CA GLU A 494 -1.20 -23.33 -15.76
C GLU A 494 -2.40 -22.40 -15.47
N ILE A 495 -2.78 -21.60 -16.47
CA ILE A 495 -3.93 -20.67 -16.40
C ILE A 495 -5.26 -21.39 -16.10
N GLU A 496 -5.39 -22.67 -16.47
CA GLU A 496 -6.62 -23.43 -16.23
C GLU A 496 -6.87 -23.71 -14.74
N LYS A 497 -5.81 -23.78 -13.90
CA LYS A 497 -5.97 -23.92 -12.44
C LYS A 497 -6.64 -22.69 -11.85
N VAL A 498 -6.17 -21.48 -12.21
CA VAL A 498 -6.72 -20.22 -11.70
C VAL A 498 -8.15 -19.96 -12.18
N ARG A 499 -8.53 -20.38 -13.41
CA ARG A 499 -9.94 -20.32 -13.84
C ARG A 499 -10.90 -21.03 -12.86
N LYS A 500 -10.47 -22.16 -12.30
CA LYS A 500 -11.24 -22.96 -11.31
C LYS A 500 -11.23 -22.32 -9.91
N MET A 501 -10.38 -21.32 -9.68
CA MET A 501 -10.21 -20.57 -8.43
C MET A 501 -10.74 -19.12 -8.50
N THR A 502 -11.71 -18.85 -9.38
CA THR A 502 -12.43 -17.56 -9.44
C THR A 502 -13.64 -17.57 -8.50
N ASN A 503 -13.85 -16.49 -7.74
CA ASN A 503 -14.97 -16.30 -6.81
C ASN A 503 -15.26 -17.52 -5.90
N MET A 504 -14.21 -18.05 -5.27
CA MET A 504 -14.26 -19.18 -4.34
C MET A 504 -14.90 -18.75 -3.03
N LYS A 505 -15.97 -19.45 -2.63
CA LYS A 505 -16.47 -19.40 -1.24
C LYS A 505 -15.48 -20.11 -0.33
N CYS A 506 -14.96 -19.39 0.66
CA CYS A 506 -14.11 -19.91 1.72
C CYS A 506 -14.80 -19.70 3.08
N GLY A 507 -14.50 -20.60 4.02
CA GLY A 507 -14.86 -20.43 5.41
C GLY A 507 -13.88 -19.47 6.10
N LEU A 508 -14.22 -19.08 7.32
CA LEU A 508 -13.39 -18.23 8.16
C LEU A 508 -13.41 -18.82 9.58
N LEU A 509 -12.24 -19.00 10.19
CA LEU A 509 -12.06 -19.58 11.52
C LEU A 509 -11.37 -18.56 12.42
N ILE A 510 -11.96 -18.20 13.55
CA ILE A 510 -11.27 -17.39 14.58
C ILE A 510 -10.35 -18.30 15.42
N LYS A 511 -9.17 -17.78 15.76
CA LYS A 511 -8.20 -18.36 16.71
C LYS A 511 -7.91 -17.40 17.86
#